data_AF-A0A1G5V123-F1
#
_entry.id   AF-A0A1G5V123-F1
#
_cell.length_a   1.000
_cell.length_b   1.000
_cell.length_c   1.000
_cell.angle_alpha   90.00
_cell.angle_beta   90.00
_cell.angle_gamma   90.00
#
_symmetry.space_group_name_H-M   'P 1'
#
loop_
_entity.id
_entity.type
_entity.pdbx_description
1 polymer ?
#
loop_
_entity_poly.entity_id
_entity_poly.type
_entity_poly.pdbx_seq_one_letter_code
_entity_poly.pdbx_strand_id
1 'polypeptide(L)'
;MNKRLLSIVSIVLLCMLMLFGCGKSSGKEAFEADFMEFCDKVAEIDANIKAINPDDENAPAELLSSLDTLGELFTNMSSMKFPKEYDYLVTLAEESGQFMNLAVENYHAAFEAEVYDEESANLANEYYARAYKRLKYMITFMQGEIPDSDEIKYANADDSAEAEEAPAE
;
A
#
# COMPACT_ATOMS: atom_id res chain seq x y z
N MET A 1 -40.06 29.64 -1.66
CA MET A 1 -38.63 29.32 -1.81
C MET A 1 -37.81 30.53 -1.37
N ASN A 2 -36.99 30.35 -0.34
CA ASN A 2 -36.53 31.42 0.54
C ASN A 2 -35.28 32.04 -0.12
N LYS A 3 -35.32 33.32 -0.48
CA LYS A 3 -34.24 33.99 -1.25
C LYS A 3 -32.86 33.88 -0.56
N ARG A 4 -32.84 33.71 0.77
CA ARG A 4 -31.61 33.46 1.56
C ARG A 4 -31.08 32.04 1.43
N LEU A 5 -31.94 31.03 1.28
CA LEU A 5 -31.54 29.64 1.02
C LEU A 5 -31.01 29.47 -0.40
N LEU A 6 -31.62 30.15 -1.39
CA LEU A 6 -31.15 30.12 -2.78
C LEU A 6 -29.73 30.73 -2.92
N SER A 7 -29.45 31.79 -2.17
CA SER A 7 -28.14 32.47 -2.20
C SER A 7 -27.03 31.68 -1.51
N ILE A 8 -27.35 30.91 -0.46
CA ILE A 8 -26.36 30.08 0.26
C ILE A 8 -26.01 28.83 -0.57
N VAL A 9 -27.01 28.18 -1.19
CA VAL A 9 -26.79 27.03 -2.08
C VAL A 9 -25.94 27.42 -3.29
N SER A 10 -26.12 28.64 -3.82
CA SER A 10 -25.35 29.14 -4.98
C SER A 10 -23.89 29.51 -4.65
N ILE A 11 -23.57 29.83 -3.39
CA ILE A 11 -22.19 30.16 -2.96
C ILE A 11 -21.40 28.88 -2.67
N VAL A 12 -22.03 27.89 -2.04
CA VAL A 12 -21.40 26.58 -1.77
C VAL A 12 -21.09 25.82 -3.07
N LEU A 13 -21.97 25.92 -4.07
CA LEU A 13 -21.78 25.31 -5.39
C LEU A 13 -20.63 25.95 -6.20
N LEU A 14 -20.32 27.23 -5.95
CA LEU A 14 -19.26 27.96 -6.67
C LEU A 14 -17.86 27.71 -6.08
N CYS A 15 -17.77 27.32 -4.81
CA CYS A 15 -16.49 26.99 -4.15
C CYS A 15 -15.96 25.59 -4.50
N MET A 16 -16.81 24.67 -4.99
CA MET A 16 -16.36 23.33 -5.41
C MET A 16 -15.68 23.30 -6.79
N LEU A 17 -15.73 24.38 -7.57
CA LEU A 17 -15.19 24.42 -8.93
C LEU A 17 -13.74 24.93 -9.03
N MET A 18 -13.07 25.22 -7.90
CA MET A 18 -11.72 25.81 -7.87
C MET A 18 -10.57 24.79 -7.67
N LEU A 19 -10.83 23.48 -7.63
CA LEU A 19 -9.78 22.46 -7.34
C LEU A 19 -9.42 21.54 -8.51
N PHE A 20 -9.76 21.88 -9.75
CA PHE A 20 -9.14 21.24 -10.92
C PHE A 20 -8.12 22.17 -11.56
N GLY A 21 -7.11 22.55 -10.78
CA GLY A 21 -5.84 23.04 -11.29
C GLY A 21 -5.09 21.89 -11.97
N CYS A 22 -5.61 21.39 -13.09
CA CYS A 22 -4.92 20.44 -13.95
C CYS A 22 -3.85 21.19 -14.76
N GLY A 23 -2.83 21.69 -14.07
CA GLY A 23 -1.52 21.82 -14.66
C GLY A 23 -0.96 20.42 -14.75
N LYS A 24 -0.55 19.98 -15.95
CA LYS A 24 0.08 18.67 -16.22
C LYS A 24 0.86 18.20 -14.99
N SER A 25 0.29 17.27 -14.22
CA SER A 25 0.99 16.72 -13.07
C SER A 25 2.28 16.14 -13.59
N SER A 26 3.40 16.55 -12.99
CA SER A 26 4.67 15.93 -13.31
C SER A 26 4.58 14.43 -13.03
N GLY A 27 5.41 13.60 -13.67
CA GLY A 27 5.38 12.15 -13.43
C GLY A 27 5.49 11.79 -11.94
N LYS A 28 6.14 12.66 -11.15
CA LYS A 28 6.26 12.57 -9.70
C LYS A 28 4.93 12.78 -8.97
N GLU A 29 4.27 13.92 -9.17
CA GLU A 29 3.03 14.26 -8.44
C GLU A 29 1.90 13.28 -8.78
N ALA A 30 1.85 12.79 -10.03
CA ALA A 30 0.91 11.74 -10.43
C ALA A 30 1.16 10.44 -9.66
N PHE A 31 2.42 9.99 -9.60
CA PHE A 31 2.79 8.79 -8.85
C PHE A 31 2.48 8.92 -7.35
N GLU A 32 2.81 10.06 -6.73
CA GLU A 32 2.51 10.30 -5.31
C GLU A 32 0.99 10.25 -5.04
N ALA A 33 0.18 10.84 -5.94
CA ALA A 33 -1.27 10.78 -5.84
C ALA A 33 -1.82 9.36 -5.98
N ASP A 34 -1.36 8.62 -6.99
CA ASP A 34 -1.77 7.23 -7.23
C ASP A 34 -1.38 6.32 -6.05
N PHE A 35 -0.19 6.52 -5.47
CA PHE A 35 0.27 5.78 -4.30
C PHE A 35 -0.56 6.10 -3.04
N MET A 36 -0.93 7.37 -2.83
CA MET A 36 -1.83 7.74 -1.74
C MET A 36 -3.23 7.15 -1.92
N GLU A 37 -3.78 7.19 -3.13
CA GLU A 37 -5.09 6.56 -3.42
C GLU A 37 -5.06 5.06 -3.16
N PHE A 38 -3.96 4.38 -3.53
CA PHE A 38 -3.75 2.98 -3.18
C PHE A 38 -3.76 2.77 -1.66
N CYS A 39 -3.04 3.59 -0.88
CA CYS A 39 -3.00 3.47 0.58
C CYS A 39 -4.38 3.69 1.21
N ASP A 40 -5.15 4.66 0.73
CA ASP A 40 -6.51 4.95 1.20
C ASP A 40 -7.44 3.75 0.96
N LYS A 41 -7.37 3.12 -0.22
CA LYS A 41 -8.15 1.92 -0.54
C LYS A 41 -7.73 0.72 0.32
N VAL A 42 -6.43 0.53 0.55
CA VAL A 42 -5.95 -0.52 1.47
C VAL A 42 -6.52 -0.31 2.87
N ALA A 43 -6.53 0.93 3.39
CA ALA A 43 -7.09 1.23 4.70
C ALA A 43 -8.61 1.00 4.76
N GLU A 44 -9.34 1.28 3.67
CA GLU A 44 -10.77 0.96 3.55
C GLU A 44 -11.02 -0.56 3.62
N ILE A 45 -10.27 -1.35 2.83
CA ILE A 45 -10.39 -2.81 2.86
C ILE A 45 -10.02 -3.39 4.23
N ASP A 46 -8.97 -2.87 4.87
CA ASP A 46 -8.61 -3.25 6.24
C ASP A 46 -9.74 -2.99 7.24
N ALA A 47 -10.46 -1.88 7.09
CA ALA A 47 -11.61 -1.57 7.93
C ALA A 47 -12.77 -2.53 7.65
N ASN A 48 -13.01 -2.90 6.39
CA ASN A 48 -14.02 -3.88 6.00
C ASN A 48 -13.71 -5.26 6.59
N ILE A 49 -12.47 -5.75 6.47
CA ILE A 49 -12.03 -7.02 7.05
C ILE A 49 -12.26 -7.04 8.57
N LYS A 50 -11.91 -5.95 9.27
CA LYS A 50 -12.11 -5.84 10.74
C LYS A 50 -13.57 -5.78 11.16
N ALA A 51 -14.47 -5.43 10.24
CA ALA A 51 -15.91 -5.36 10.50
C ALA A 51 -16.64 -6.70 10.25
N ILE A 52 -15.98 -7.68 9.64
CA ILE A 52 -16.56 -9.02 9.41
C ILE A 52 -16.90 -9.66 10.75
N ASN A 53 -18.14 -10.13 10.87
CA ASN A 53 -18.58 -10.89 12.04
C ASN A 53 -18.11 -12.35 11.92
N PRO A 54 -17.17 -12.82 12.76
CA PRO A 54 -16.62 -14.18 12.63
C PRO A 54 -17.63 -15.30 12.90
N ASP A 55 -18.76 -14.98 13.54
CA ASP A 55 -19.83 -15.94 13.83
C ASP A 55 -20.85 -16.07 12.66
N ASP A 56 -20.70 -15.28 11.59
CA ASP A 56 -21.56 -15.34 10.40
C ASP A 56 -21.14 -16.49 9.48
N GLU A 57 -22.11 -17.23 8.94
CA GLU A 57 -21.86 -18.33 8.01
C GLU A 57 -21.19 -17.88 6.70
N ASN A 58 -21.37 -16.61 6.31
CA ASN A 58 -20.74 -16.01 5.13
C ASN A 58 -19.40 -15.34 5.42
N ALA A 59 -18.94 -15.30 6.68
CA ALA A 59 -17.70 -14.62 7.05
C ALA A 59 -16.48 -15.06 6.22
N PRO A 60 -16.27 -16.35 5.90
CA PRO A 60 -15.17 -16.77 5.03
C PRO A 60 -15.27 -16.18 3.63
N ALA A 61 -16.47 -16.13 3.03
CA ALA A 61 -16.68 -15.58 1.70
C ALA A 61 -16.44 -14.06 1.65
N GLU A 62 -16.88 -13.33 2.67
CA GLU A 62 -16.63 -11.89 2.80
C GLU A 62 -15.13 -11.58 2.97
N LEU A 63 -14.43 -12.41 3.75
CA LEU A 63 -12.99 -12.31 3.94
C LEU A 63 -12.25 -12.54 2.62
N LEU A 64 -12.52 -13.66 1.95
CA LEU A 64 -11.86 -14.01 0.68
C LEU A 64 -12.10 -12.94 -0.39
N SER A 65 -13.33 -12.43 -0.53
CA SER A 65 -13.62 -11.35 -1.48
C SER A 65 -12.86 -10.04 -1.15
N SER A 66 -12.67 -9.74 0.13
CA SER A 66 -11.88 -8.57 0.55
C SER A 66 -10.40 -8.77 0.25
N LEU A 67 -9.89 -9.98 0.46
CA LEU A 67 -8.51 -10.37 0.17
C LEU A 67 -8.22 -10.37 -1.33
N ASP A 68 -9.15 -10.83 -2.17
CA ASP A 68 -9.05 -10.74 -3.64
C ASP A 68 -8.88 -9.29 -4.09
N THR A 69 -9.73 -8.41 -3.55
CA THR A 69 -9.66 -6.96 -3.83
C THR A 69 -8.31 -6.39 -3.39
N LEU A 70 -7.79 -6.84 -2.26
CA LEU A 70 -6.47 -6.44 -1.77
C LEU A 70 -5.35 -6.94 -2.69
N GLY A 71 -5.41 -8.18 -3.16
CA GLY A 71 -4.49 -8.75 -4.15
C GLY A 71 -4.44 -7.93 -5.45
N GLU A 72 -5.60 -7.53 -5.97
CA GLU A 72 -5.69 -6.64 -7.13
C GLU A 72 -5.05 -5.27 -6.87
N LEU A 73 -5.32 -4.64 -5.73
CA LEU A 73 -4.73 -3.36 -5.35
C LEU A 73 -3.21 -3.44 -5.29
N PHE A 74 -2.66 -4.47 -4.65
CA PHE A 74 -1.23 -4.68 -4.52
C PHE A 74 -0.56 -5.02 -5.87
N THR A 75 -1.25 -5.76 -6.74
CA THR A 75 -0.79 -6.04 -8.12
C THR A 75 -0.76 -4.77 -8.98
N ASN A 76 -1.76 -3.90 -8.82
CA ASN A 76 -1.80 -2.62 -9.51
C ASN A 76 -0.68 -1.69 -9.02
N MET A 77 -0.42 -1.64 -7.71
CA MET A 77 0.67 -0.88 -7.11
C MET A 77 2.04 -1.36 -7.60
N SER A 78 2.30 -2.68 -7.63
CA SER A 78 3.57 -3.22 -8.12
C SER A 78 3.81 -2.95 -9.62
N SER A 79 2.75 -2.68 -10.37
CA SER A 79 2.80 -2.36 -11.80
C SER A 79 2.82 -0.85 -12.10
N MET A 80 2.79 0.02 -11.08
CA MET A 80 2.84 1.46 -11.26
C MET A 80 4.15 1.88 -11.94
N LYS A 81 4.10 2.98 -12.71
CA LYS A 81 5.31 3.55 -13.30
C LYS A 81 6.02 4.45 -12.30
N PHE A 82 7.07 3.93 -11.67
CA PHE A 82 7.89 4.68 -10.72
C PHE A 82 8.73 5.76 -11.45
N PRO A 83 8.67 7.02 -11.01
CA PRO A 83 9.62 8.06 -11.40
C PRO A 83 11.05 7.67 -11.01
N LYS A 84 12.06 8.23 -11.69
CA LYS A 84 13.48 7.91 -11.43
C LYS A 84 13.87 8.16 -9.98
N GLU A 85 13.28 9.17 -9.36
CA GLU A 85 13.51 9.52 -7.96
C GLU A 85 12.98 8.47 -6.98
N TYR A 86 12.08 7.57 -7.41
CA TYR A 86 11.48 6.49 -6.62
C TYR A 86 11.84 5.09 -7.13
N ASP A 87 12.83 4.97 -8.02
CA ASP A 87 13.25 3.68 -8.60
C ASP A 87 13.67 2.66 -7.53
N TYR A 88 14.21 3.15 -6.40
CA TYR A 88 14.58 2.31 -5.25
C TYR A 88 13.38 1.65 -4.54
N LEU A 89 12.15 2.10 -4.80
CA LEU A 89 10.93 1.50 -4.25
C LEU A 89 10.38 0.36 -5.10
N VAL A 90 10.81 0.22 -6.35
CA VAL A 90 10.26 -0.76 -7.31
C VAL A 90 10.37 -2.18 -6.75
N THR A 91 11.52 -2.58 -6.23
CA THR A 91 11.69 -3.93 -5.66
C THR A 91 10.80 -4.15 -4.44
N LEU A 92 10.61 -3.14 -3.58
CA LEU A 92 9.70 -3.24 -2.44
C LEU A 92 8.24 -3.40 -2.90
N ALA A 93 7.84 -2.66 -3.94
CA ALA A 93 6.51 -2.73 -4.53
C ALA A 93 6.23 -4.11 -5.15
N GLU A 94 7.18 -4.63 -5.93
CA GLU A 94 7.12 -5.97 -6.52
C GLU A 94 7.04 -7.07 -5.46
N GLU A 95 7.94 -7.06 -4.47
CA GLU A 95 7.92 -8.02 -3.35
C GLU A 95 6.60 -7.95 -2.58
N SER A 96 6.13 -6.73 -2.27
CA SER A 96 4.87 -6.51 -1.57
C SER A 96 3.69 -7.11 -2.34
N GLY A 97 3.65 -6.90 -3.66
CA GLY A 97 2.63 -7.47 -4.54
C GLY A 97 2.67 -8.99 -4.59
N GLN A 98 3.86 -9.56 -4.75
CA GLN A 98 4.05 -11.02 -4.77
C GLN A 98 3.62 -11.66 -3.45
N PHE A 99 4.03 -11.11 -2.31
CA PHE A 99 3.63 -11.64 -1.01
C PHE A 99 2.12 -11.51 -0.80
N MET A 100 1.48 -10.42 -1.22
CA MET A 100 0.03 -10.31 -1.08
C MET A 100 -0.69 -11.39 -1.90
N ASN A 101 -0.29 -11.60 -3.15
CA ASN A 101 -0.90 -12.63 -3.99
C ASN A 101 -0.71 -14.03 -3.42
N LEU A 102 0.49 -14.35 -2.89
CA LEU A 102 0.72 -15.61 -2.19
C LEU A 102 -0.15 -15.75 -0.93
N ALA A 103 -0.40 -14.65 -0.22
CA ALA A 103 -1.29 -14.66 0.93
C ALA A 103 -2.73 -14.98 0.53
N VAL A 104 -3.25 -14.31 -0.51
CA VAL A 104 -4.60 -14.54 -1.06
C VAL A 104 -4.75 -16.00 -1.50
N GLU A 105 -3.81 -16.51 -2.30
CA GLU A 105 -3.80 -17.90 -2.76
C GLU A 105 -3.89 -18.90 -1.59
N ASN A 106 -3.12 -18.67 -0.52
CA ASN A 106 -3.11 -19.54 0.65
C ASN A 106 -4.37 -19.38 1.53
N TYR A 107 -4.99 -18.20 1.59
CA TYR A 107 -6.27 -18.04 2.25
C TYR A 107 -7.38 -18.81 1.53
N HIS A 108 -7.43 -18.77 0.19
CA HIS A 108 -8.35 -19.61 -0.57
C HIS A 108 -8.09 -21.09 -0.30
N ALA A 109 -6.84 -21.53 -0.35
CA ALA A 109 -6.47 -22.92 -0.04
C ALA A 109 -6.94 -23.34 1.37
N ALA A 110 -6.83 -22.46 2.36
CA ALA A 110 -7.25 -22.73 3.73
C ALA A 110 -8.78 -22.87 3.89
N PHE A 111 -9.54 -21.93 3.33
CA PHE A 111 -10.98 -21.83 3.55
C PHE A 111 -11.83 -22.65 2.57
N GLU A 112 -11.32 -22.93 1.37
CA GLU A 112 -12.05 -23.69 0.34
C GLU A 112 -11.73 -25.19 0.35
N ALA A 113 -10.81 -25.62 1.21
CA ALA A 113 -10.56 -27.04 1.45
C ALA A 113 -11.81 -27.73 2.05
N GLU A 114 -11.96 -29.04 1.81
CA GLU A 114 -13.07 -29.84 2.39
C GLU A 114 -13.11 -29.76 3.92
N VAL A 115 -11.93 -29.70 4.53
CA VAL A 115 -11.73 -29.37 5.94
C VAL A 115 -10.73 -28.22 5.97
N TYR A 116 -11.01 -27.21 6.79
CA TYR A 116 -10.13 -26.04 6.95
C TYR A 116 -8.67 -26.45 7.13
N ASP A 117 -7.80 -25.90 6.29
CA ASP A 117 -6.37 -26.19 6.30
C ASP A 117 -5.58 -25.13 7.08
N GLU A 118 -5.20 -25.51 8.31
CA GLU A 118 -4.45 -24.66 9.22
C GLU A 118 -3.04 -24.33 8.71
N GLU A 119 -2.39 -25.22 7.96
CA GLU A 119 -1.05 -24.98 7.42
C GLU A 119 -1.10 -23.87 6.36
N SER A 120 -2.05 -23.97 5.43
CA SER A 120 -2.32 -22.93 4.43
C SER A 120 -2.66 -21.60 5.08
N ALA A 121 -3.49 -21.59 6.13
CA ALA A 121 -3.83 -20.36 6.85
C ALA A 121 -2.63 -19.71 7.54
N ASN A 122 -1.74 -20.51 8.15
CA ASN A 122 -0.52 -19.99 8.78
C ASN A 122 0.41 -19.37 7.73
N LEU A 123 0.59 -20.03 6.58
CA LEU A 123 1.40 -19.52 5.49
C LEU A 123 0.81 -18.24 4.88
N ALA A 124 -0.52 -18.18 4.74
CA ALA A 124 -1.24 -16.99 4.30
C ALA A 124 -0.95 -15.80 5.21
N ASN A 125 -1.04 -16.00 6.54
CA ASN A 125 -0.74 -14.96 7.53
C ASN A 125 0.70 -14.46 7.46
N GLU A 126 1.68 -15.36 7.26
CA GLU A 126 3.07 -14.96 7.10
C GLU A 126 3.28 -14.08 5.86
N TYR A 127 2.72 -14.47 4.72
CA TYR A 127 2.85 -13.70 3.50
C TYR A 127 2.10 -12.36 3.57
N TYR A 128 0.91 -12.34 4.17
CA TYR A 128 0.16 -11.12 4.43
C TYR A 128 1.00 -10.14 5.27
N ALA A 129 1.61 -10.62 6.36
CA ALA A 129 2.49 -9.81 7.19
C ALA A 129 3.73 -9.30 6.44
N ARG A 130 4.35 -10.13 5.59
CA ARG A 130 5.49 -9.72 4.75
C ARG A 130 5.10 -8.63 3.74
N ALA A 131 3.93 -8.76 3.11
CA ALA A 131 3.40 -7.74 2.19
C ALA A 131 3.21 -6.39 2.90
N TYR A 132 2.50 -6.37 4.04
CA TYR A 132 2.29 -5.13 4.80
C TYR A 132 3.60 -4.55 5.37
N LYS A 133 4.58 -5.40 5.70
CA LYS A 133 5.91 -4.93 6.09
C LYS A 133 6.59 -4.15 4.97
N ARG A 134 6.51 -4.62 3.71
CA ARG A 134 7.09 -3.92 2.56
C ARG A 134 6.33 -2.63 2.25
N LEU A 135 4.99 -2.67 2.30
CA LEU A 135 4.14 -1.49 2.21
C LEU A 135 4.53 -0.42 3.23
N LYS A 136 4.69 -0.81 4.51
CA LYS A 136 5.12 0.10 5.57
C LYS A 136 6.46 0.76 5.25
N TYR A 137 7.44 -0.01 4.73
CA TYR A 137 8.73 0.56 4.34
C TYR A 137 8.58 1.60 3.23
N MET A 138 7.79 1.31 2.21
CA MET A 138 7.52 2.27 1.14
C MET A 138 6.86 3.54 1.68
N ILE A 139 5.85 3.43 2.56
CA ILE A 139 5.17 4.58 3.18
C ILE A 139 6.19 5.44 3.95
N THR A 140 7.05 4.82 4.76
CA THR A 140 8.07 5.54 5.53
C THR A 140 9.06 6.27 4.60
N PHE A 141 9.51 5.63 3.52
CA PHE A 141 10.36 6.30 2.52
C PHE A 141 9.65 7.45 1.80
N MET A 142 8.39 7.28 1.44
CA MET A 142 7.56 8.31 0.81
C MET A 142 7.36 9.53 1.71
N GLN A 143 7.40 9.33 3.04
CA GLN A 143 7.37 10.39 4.04
C GLN A 143 8.73 11.06 4.27
N GLY A 144 9.79 10.60 3.60
CA GLY A 144 11.15 11.12 3.75
C GLY A 144 11.90 10.55 4.95
N GLU A 145 11.41 9.47 5.54
CA GLU A 145 12.00 8.79 6.69
C GLU A 145 12.70 7.50 6.27
N ILE A 146 13.53 6.97 7.17
CA ILE A 146 14.28 5.73 7.00
C ILE A 146 13.60 4.63 7.83
N PRO A 147 13.08 3.55 7.22
CA PRO A 147 12.56 2.41 7.96
C PRO A 147 13.57 1.80 8.94
N ASP A 148 13.13 1.62 10.18
CA ASP A 148 13.85 0.86 11.21
C ASP A 148 13.80 -0.64 10.88
N SER A 149 14.88 -1.16 10.29
CA SER A 149 14.92 -2.51 9.73
C SER A 149 16.34 -3.03 9.51
N ASP A 150 16.65 -4.20 10.09
CA ASP A 150 17.89 -4.95 9.81
C ASP A 150 17.95 -5.52 8.38
N GLU A 151 16.80 -5.61 7.69
CA GLU A 151 16.71 -6.13 6.32
C GLU A 151 17.09 -5.09 5.25
N ILE A 152 17.06 -3.79 5.59
CA ILE A 152 17.40 -2.73 4.64
C ILE A 152 18.78 -2.20 4.98
N LYS A 153 19.78 -2.51 4.13
CA LYS A 153 21.12 -1.96 4.26
C LYS A 153 21.22 -0.64 3.49
N TYR A 154 21.34 0.47 4.22
CA TYR A 154 21.63 1.77 3.63
C TYR A 154 23.13 1.88 3.34
N ALA A 155 23.49 2.14 2.09
CA ALA A 155 24.80 2.71 1.79
C ALA A 155 24.71 4.20 2.10
N ASN A 156 25.08 4.60 3.32
CA ASN A 156 25.29 6.00 3.62
C ASN A 156 26.40 6.51 2.69
N ALA A 157 26.10 7.50 1.85
CA ALA A 157 27.09 8.16 1.00
C ALA A 157 28.13 8.96 1.81
N ASP A 158 28.03 8.96 3.15
CA ASP A 158 28.93 9.64 4.08
C ASP A 158 29.95 8.68 4.75
N ASP A 159 29.82 7.36 4.54
CA ASP A 159 30.74 6.35 5.14
C ASP A 159 31.97 6.03 4.27
N SER A 160 32.18 6.77 3.17
CA SER A 160 33.35 6.58 2.29
C SER A 160 34.49 7.57 2.52
N ALA A 161 34.53 8.26 3.67
CA ALA A 161 35.57 9.25 3.99
C ALA A 161 36.64 8.79 5.01
N GLU A 162 36.59 7.55 5.52
CA GLU A 162 37.65 7.01 6.40
C GLU A 162 38.30 5.76 5.80
N ALA A 163 39.06 5.96 4.72
CA ALA A 163 40.11 5.04 4.30
C ALA A 163 41.25 5.79 3.61
N GLU A 164 41.77 6.84 4.25
CA GLU A 164 43.09 7.38 3.90
C GLU A 164 43.89 7.64 5.19
N GLU A 165 44.70 6.65 5.58
CA GLU A 165 46.08 6.78 6.08
C GLU A 165 46.50 5.48 6.78
N ALA A 166 47.21 4.63 6.04
CA ALA A 166 48.21 3.76 6.64
C ALA A 166 49.57 4.27 6.14
N PRO A 167 50.45 4.82 7.00
CA PRO A 167 51.78 5.19 6.58
C PRO A 167 52.57 3.93 6.25
N ALA A 168 53.23 3.97 5.11
CA ALA A 168 54.20 2.96 4.71
C ALA A 168 55.40 3.01 5.67
N GLU A 169 55.69 1.90 6.35
CA GLU A 169 57.04 1.37 6.63
C GLU A 169 57.01 -0.16 6.70
#